data_AF-A0A5N9AQS8-F1
#
_entry.id   AF-A0A5N9AQS8-F1
#
_cell.length_a   1.000
_cell.length_b   1.000
_cell.length_c   1.000
_cell.angle_alpha   90.00
_cell.angle_beta   90.00
_cell.angle_gamma   90.00
#
_symmetry.space_group_name_H-M   'P 1'
#
loop_
_entity.id
_entity.type
_entity.pdbx_description
1 polymer ?
#
loop_
_entity_poly.entity_id
_entity_poly.type
_entity_poly.pdbx_seq_one_letter_code
_entity_poly.pdbx_strand_id
1 'polypeptide(L)'
;MKNTNSIQLKLPVEIDQSSPCEAVINSRGVGTGQKVLYMGNVSGGPSTGASGIVKKLYANKAVVDLGILGIWNVPYYFLGKPVVTGIS
;
A
#
# COMPACT_ATOMS: atom_id res chain seq x y z
N MET A 1 21.25 31.80 33.10
CA MET A 1 20.26 31.16 32.20
C MET A 1 20.99 30.22 31.25
N LYS A 2 20.72 28.92 31.28
CA LYS A 2 21.34 27.95 30.36
C LYS A 2 20.47 27.89 29.10
N ASN A 3 21.04 28.20 27.95
CA ASN A 3 20.36 28.16 26.65
C ASN A 3 20.28 26.70 26.18
N THR A 4 19.11 26.07 26.37
CA THR A 4 18.81 24.72 25.88
C THR A 4 18.53 24.77 24.38
N ASN A 5 19.59 24.75 23.57
CA ASN A 5 19.47 24.48 22.14
C ASN A 5 19.16 23.00 21.95
N SER A 6 17.88 22.68 21.80
CA SER A 6 17.43 21.35 21.38
C SER A 6 17.95 21.06 19.98
N ILE A 7 18.84 20.08 19.84
CA ILE A 7 19.29 19.56 18.55
C ILE A 7 18.08 18.84 17.93
N GLN A 8 17.35 19.54 17.06
CA GLN A 8 16.27 18.95 16.30
C GLN A 8 16.87 18.17 15.12
N LEU A 9 16.81 16.84 15.19
CA LEU A 9 17.15 15.97 14.08
C LEU A 9 16.15 16.21 12.95
N LYS A 10 16.61 16.71 11.81
CA LYS A 10 15.83 16.77 10.57
C LYS A 10 15.90 15.40 9.94
N LEU A 11 14.76 14.71 9.80
CA LEU A 11 14.67 13.45 9.07
C LEU A 11 14.58 13.78 7.58
N PRO A 12 15.64 13.57 6.76
CA PRO A 12 15.58 13.82 5.33
C PRO A 12 14.95 12.58 4.69
N VAL A 13 13.65 12.38 4.89
CA VAL A 13 12.91 11.42 4.06
C VAL A 13 12.60 12.16 2.77
N GLU A 14 13.32 11.82 1.71
CA GLU A 14 12.79 11.98 0.37
C GLU A 14 11.58 11.06 0.28
N ILE A 15 10.41 11.61 0.58
CA ILE A 15 9.15 10.87 0.43
C ILE A 15 9.03 10.66 -1.07
N ASP A 16 9.34 9.45 -1.55
CA ASP A 16 9.02 9.06 -2.91
C ASP A 16 7.52 9.24 -3.07
N GLN A 17 7.12 10.28 -3.80
CA GLN A 17 5.73 10.69 -4.05
C GLN A 17 5.00 9.70 -4.96
N SER A 18 5.39 8.42 -4.93
CA SER A 18 4.53 7.32 -5.32
C SER A 18 3.17 7.55 -4.65
N SER A 19 2.13 7.60 -5.48
CA SER A 19 0.83 8.20 -5.16
C SER A 19 0.35 7.81 -3.76
N PRO A 20 -0.18 8.76 -2.97
CA PRO A 20 -0.63 8.47 -1.62
C PRO A 20 -1.58 7.27 -1.64
N CYS A 21 -1.22 6.25 -0.89
CA CYS A 21 -1.98 5.02 -0.79
C CYS A 21 -2.34 4.76 0.67
N GLU A 22 -3.59 4.38 0.89
CA GLU A 22 -4.10 4.01 2.21
C GLU A 22 -3.97 2.51 2.39
N ALA A 23 -3.48 2.08 3.55
CA ALA A 23 -3.40 0.67 3.88
C ALA A 23 -4.80 0.05 3.92
N VAL A 24 -4.94 -1.14 3.32
CA VAL A 24 -6.17 -1.93 3.42
C VAL A 24 -6.12 -2.73 4.71
N ILE A 25 -6.94 -2.36 5.69
CA ILE A 25 -6.94 -3.03 7.00
C ILE A 25 -7.66 -4.38 6.95
N ASN A 26 -8.74 -4.47 6.16
CA ASN A 26 -9.55 -5.68 6.00
C ASN A 26 -10.41 -5.60 4.73
N SER A 27 -11.25 -6.61 4.50
CA SER A 27 -12.14 -6.73 3.34
C SER A 27 -13.11 -5.56 3.16
N ARG A 28 -13.46 -4.79 4.20
CA ARG A 28 -14.31 -3.61 4.08
C ARG A 28 -13.60 -2.42 3.44
N GLY A 29 -12.27 -2.42 3.42
CA GLY A 29 -11.45 -1.34 2.86
C GLY A 29 -11.24 -1.45 1.35
N VAL A 30 -11.68 -2.52 0.70
CA VAL A 30 -11.43 -2.76 -0.72
C VAL A 30 -12.52 -3.61 -1.36
N GLY A 31 -12.92 -3.29 -2.60
CA GLY A 31 -13.91 -4.02 -3.38
C GLY A 31 -13.32 -4.91 -4.47
N THR A 32 -14.08 -5.89 -4.94
CA THR A 32 -13.78 -6.60 -6.19
C THR A 32 -13.81 -5.61 -7.36
N GLY A 33 -12.87 -5.75 -8.30
CA GLY A 33 -12.67 -4.84 -9.43
C GLY A 33 -11.84 -3.60 -9.09
N GLN A 34 -11.55 -3.35 -7.81
CA GLN A 34 -10.77 -2.19 -7.40
C GLN A 34 -9.28 -2.37 -7.71
N LYS A 35 -8.65 -1.28 -8.14
CA LYS A 35 -7.19 -1.20 -8.30
C LYS A 35 -6.52 -1.07 -6.94
N VAL A 36 -5.48 -1.88 -6.71
CA VAL A 36 -4.66 -1.89 -5.50
C VAL A 36 -3.17 -1.90 -5.85
N LEU A 37 -2.34 -1.62 -4.86
CA LEU A 37 -0.89 -1.72 -4.89
C LEU A 37 -0.43 -2.79 -3.89
N TYR A 38 0.53 -3.62 -4.30
CA TYR A 38 1.21 -4.53 -3.41
C TYR A 38 2.33 -3.79 -2.66
N MET A 39 2.28 -3.78 -1.34
CA MET A 39 3.21 -3.06 -0.45
C MET A 39 4.12 -4.01 0.34
N GLY A 40 3.99 -5.33 0.15
CA GLY A 40 4.86 -6.29 0.82
C GLY A 40 6.29 -6.27 0.28
N ASN A 41 7.23 -6.69 1.12
CA ASN A 41 8.60 -6.99 0.73
C ASN A 41 8.95 -8.39 1.26
N VAL A 42 8.52 -9.41 0.52
CA VAL A 42 8.63 -10.81 0.90
C VAL A 42 9.30 -11.58 -0.23
N SER A 43 10.33 -12.37 0.10
CA SER A 43 11.02 -13.23 -0.87
C SER A 43 10.04 -14.21 -1.53
N GLY A 44 10.11 -14.32 -2.85
CA GLY A 44 9.20 -15.14 -3.66
C GLY A 44 7.78 -14.57 -3.78
N GLY A 45 7.52 -13.36 -3.27
CA GLY A 45 6.28 -12.63 -3.50
C GLY A 45 6.32 -11.74 -4.76
N PRO A 46 5.24 -11.01 -5.03
CA PRO A 46 5.22 -9.99 -6.07
C PRO A 46 6.21 -8.85 -5.79
N SER A 47 6.55 -8.09 -6.83
CA SER A 47 7.37 -6.88 -6.69
C SER A 47 6.62 -5.80 -5.88
N THR A 48 7.28 -5.19 -4.90
CA THR A 48 6.75 -4.03 -4.15
C THR A 48 6.38 -2.91 -5.13
N GLY A 49 5.23 -2.26 -4.90
CA GLY A 49 4.67 -1.24 -5.78
C GLY A 49 3.93 -1.77 -7.00
N ALA A 50 3.89 -3.09 -7.23
CA ALA A 50 3.11 -3.66 -8.32
C ALA A 50 1.62 -3.36 -8.15
N SER A 51 0.96 -2.92 -9.21
CA SER A 51 -0.47 -2.65 -9.20
C SER A 51 -1.27 -3.79 -9.80
N GLY A 52 -2.47 -4.03 -9.27
CA GLY A 52 -3.36 -5.06 -9.77
C GLY A 52 -4.82 -4.81 -9.46
N ILE A 53 -5.65 -5.73 -9.92
CA ILE A 53 -7.10 -5.69 -9.76
C ILE A 53 -7.55 -6.80 -8.82
N VAL A 54 -8.34 -6.43 -7.81
CA VAL A 54 -8.95 -7.40 -6.90
C VAL A 54 -9.98 -8.25 -7.64
N LYS A 55 -9.80 -9.57 -7.64
CA LYS A 55 -10.72 -10.54 -8.26
C LYS A 55 -11.69 -11.14 -7.25
N LYS A 56 -11.25 -11.32 -6.01
CA LYS A 56 -12.07 -11.94 -4.94
C LYS A 56 -11.59 -11.50 -3.57
N LEU A 57 -12.52 -11.40 -2.62
CA LEU A 57 -12.25 -11.09 -1.21
C LEU A 57 -12.47 -12.35 -0.36
N TYR A 58 -11.63 -12.50 0.66
CA TYR A 58 -11.76 -13.46 1.75
C TYR A 58 -11.67 -12.74 3.09
N ALA A 59 -11.85 -13.42 4.22
CA ALA A 59 -11.84 -12.77 5.53
C ALA A 59 -10.54 -11.99 5.82
N ASN A 60 -9.38 -12.53 5.46
CA ASN A 60 -8.06 -11.99 5.84
C ASN A 60 -7.14 -11.69 4.64
N LYS A 61 -7.61 -11.88 3.40
CA LYS A 61 -6.81 -11.73 2.18
C LYS A 61 -7.70 -11.49 0.97
N ALA A 62 -7.09 -10.99 -0.11
CA ALA A 62 -7.73 -10.85 -1.41
C ALA A 62 -6.98 -11.68 -2.47
N VAL A 63 -7.71 -12.13 -3.48
CA VAL A 63 -7.12 -12.60 -4.74
C VAL A 63 -6.91 -11.38 -5.61
N VAL A 64 -5.66 -11.10 -5.99
CA VAL A 64 -5.29 -9.94 -6.80
C VAL A 64 -4.61 -10.43 -8.06
N ASP A 65 -5.10 -9.98 -9.20
CA ASP A 65 -4.46 -10.16 -10.49
C ASP A 65 -3.49 -9.00 -10.73
N LEU A 66 -2.19 -9.31 -10.69
CA LEU A 66 -1.09 -8.38 -10.87
C LEU A 66 -0.55 -8.40 -12.32
N GLY A 67 -1.34 -8.87 -13.28
CA GLY A 67 -0.97 -8.92 -14.69
C GLY A 67 0.10 -9.97 -14.97
N ILE A 68 1.24 -9.55 -15.53
CA ILE A 68 2.35 -10.47 -15.90
C ILE A 68 2.96 -11.18 -14.68
N LEU A 69 2.83 -10.59 -13.49
CA LEU A 69 3.27 -11.23 -12.24
C LEU A 69 2.32 -12.35 -11.80
N GLY A 70 1.15 -12.48 -12.43
CA GLY A 70 0.16 -13.52 -12.16
C GLY A 70 -0.87 -13.15 -11.10
N ILE A 71 -1.63 -14.16 -10.68
CA ILE A 71 -2.71 -14.04 -9.70
C ILE A 71 -2.21 -14.50 -8.33
N TRP A 72 -2.33 -13.63 -7.33
CA TRP A 72 -1.79 -13.84 -6.00
C TRP A 72 -2.86 -13.81 -4.92
N ASN A 73 -2.65 -14.60 -3.86
CA ASN A 73 -3.40 -14.51 -2.61
C ASN A 73 -2.65 -13.55 -1.67
N VAL A 74 -3.14 -12.33 -1.53
CA VAL A 74 -2.44 -11.25 -0.81
C VAL A 74 -3.18 -10.91 0.49
N PRO A 75 -2.54 -11.09 1.67
CA PRO A 75 -3.05 -10.57 2.92
C PRO A 75 -3.29 -9.06 2.89
N TYR A 76 -4.34 -8.58 3.56
CA TYR A 76 -4.74 -7.17 3.47
C TYR A 76 -3.66 -6.17 3.89
N TYR A 77 -2.87 -6.50 4.90
CA TYR A 77 -1.77 -5.65 5.37
C TYR A 77 -0.62 -5.47 4.37
N PHE A 78 -0.61 -6.21 3.25
CA PHE A 78 0.28 -5.99 2.12
C PHE A 78 -0.38 -5.24 0.96
N LEU A 79 -1.60 -4.73 1.13
CA LEU A 79 -2.31 -3.99 0.08
C LEU A 79 -2.48 -2.52 0.47
N GLY A 80 -2.19 -1.65 -0.49
CA GLY A 80 -2.57 -0.25 -0.49
C GLY A 80 -3.66 0.02 -1.50
N LYS A 81 -4.62 0.88 -1.17
CA LYS A 81 -5.59 1.43 -2.12
C LYS A 81 -5.19 2.87 -2.50
N PRO A 82 -5.34 3.29 -3.76
CA PRO A 82 -5.11 4.69 -4.14
C PRO A 82 -5.99 5.63 -3.31
N VAL A 83 -5.41 6.70 -2.78
CA VAL A 83 -6.19 7.81 -2.23
C VAL A 83 -6.72 8.60 -3.41
N VAL A 84 -8.04 8.66 -3.56
CA VAL A 84 -8.66 9.56 -4.53
C VAL A 84 -8.55 10.97 -3.97
N THR A 85 -7.55 11.73 -4.41
CA THR A 85 -7.51 13.16 -4.15
C THR A 85 -8.55 13.81 -5.03
N GLY A 86 -9.77 13.97 -4.53
CA GLY A 86 -10.78 14.79 -5.19
C GLY A 86 -10.27 16.23 -5.26
N ILE A 87 -10.00 16.72 -6.46
CA ILE A 87 -9.99 18.16 -6.71
C ILE A 87 -11.44 18.62 -6.58
N SER A 88 -11.74 19.31 -5.48
CA SER A 88 -13.01 20.01 -5.29
C SER A 88 -13.01 21.34 -6.03
#